data_AF-A0A7W1IG45-F1
#
_entry.id   AF-A0A7W1IG45-F1
#
_cell.length_a   1.000
_cell.length_b   1.000
_cell.length_c   1.000
_cell.angle_alpha   90.00
_cell.angle_beta   90.00
_cell.angle_gamma   90.00
#
_symmetry.space_group_name_H-M   'P 1'
#
loop_
_entity.id
_entity.type
_entity.pdbx_description
1 polymer ?
#
loop_
_entity_poly.entity_id
_entity_poly.type
_entity_poly.pdbx_seq_one_letter_code
_entity_poly.pdbx_strand_id
1 'polypeptide(L)'
;MANAKTITVFLLAPFTLFCQGIINNGAQVVFSGAARIYVAGGTNGDYLSQNNGIINPSANGILTIEGDWTNNSANTGFNSDNGTVVLNGANETINGTSSTTFYNLTLQGSGIKTQNLNTSVGGVATTNGVLSVGNVIYDLNSFLLTITNPAPVGITYGTGYILSETNVAVNPSIVKWNMGVATGAHVFPFGVAGTQIPFTFNKTTAGISDISVSTRATAASDNAPWAGGSNVGAVSFFYCPNNGMGGNPCAVNSVVDRWWDITPSAAVT
;
A
#
# COMPACT_ATOMS: atom_id res chain seq x y z
N MET A 1 68.73 -34.31 -22.21
CA MET A 1 67.69 -33.29 -22.46
C MET A 1 66.45 -33.72 -21.69
N ALA A 2 66.12 -33.05 -20.59
CA ALA A 2 65.00 -33.43 -19.73
C ALA A 2 63.71 -32.78 -20.24
N ASN A 3 62.73 -33.60 -20.64
CA ASN A 3 61.42 -33.14 -21.08
C ASN A 3 60.61 -32.67 -19.86
N ALA A 4 60.46 -31.36 -19.71
CA ALA A 4 59.53 -30.79 -18.74
C ALA A 4 58.10 -31.11 -19.18
N LYS A 5 57.37 -31.88 -18.37
CA LYS A 5 55.94 -32.14 -18.57
C LYS A 5 55.15 -31.04 -17.88
N THR A 6 54.48 -30.19 -18.66
CA THR A 6 53.56 -29.17 -18.14
C THR A 6 52.30 -29.85 -17.61
N ILE A 7 52.01 -29.68 -16.32
CA ILE A 7 50.75 -30.09 -15.70
C ILE A 7 49.86 -28.86 -15.64
N THR A 8 48.78 -28.86 -16.41
CA THR A 8 47.75 -27.82 -16.35
C THR A 8 46.72 -28.21 -15.30
N VAL A 9 46.66 -27.47 -14.20
CA VAL A 9 45.66 -27.66 -13.15
C VAL A 9 44.46 -26.75 -13.45
N PHE A 10 43.29 -27.34 -13.70
CA PHE A 10 42.03 -26.61 -13.77
C PHE A 10 41.45 -26.48 -12.36
N LEU A 11 41.52 -25.28 -11.79
CA LEU A 11 40.86 -24.96 -10.53
C LEU A 11 39.42 -24.53 -10.84
N LEU A 12 38.44 -25.42 -10.63
CA LEU A 12 37.02 -25.09 -10.68
C LEU A 12 36.63 -24.45 -9.34
N ALA A 13 36.67 -23.12 -9.25
CA ALA A 13 36.11 -22.39 -8.13
C ALA A 13 34.57 -22.34 -8.28
N PRO A 14 33.79 -22.70 -7.23
CA PRO A 14 32.35 -22.48 -7.26
C PRO A 14 32.08 -20.97 -7.19
N PHE A 15 31.71 -20.37 -8.31
CA PHE A 15 31.13 -19.02 -8.32
C PHE A 15 29.67 -19.12 -7.91
N THR A 16 29.30 -18.56 -6.77
CA THR A 16 27.90 -18.31 -6.44
C THR A 16 27.39 -17.18 -7.35
N LEU A 17 26.66 -17.53 -8.40
CA LEU A 17 25.92 -16.54 -9.18
C LEU A 17 24.65 -16.17 -8.41
N PHE A 18 24.64 -14.99 -7.80
CA PHE A 18 23.41 -14.41 -7.25
C PHE A 18 22.63 -13.76 -8.40
N CYS A 19 21.58 -14.42 -8.86
CA CYS A 19 20.45 -13.75 -9.49
C CYS A 19 19.22 -14.33 -8.82
N GLN A 20 18.45 -13.50 -8.11
CA GLN A 20 17.31 -13.99 -7.33
C GLN A 20 16.03 -13.19 -7.56
N GLY A 21 15.98 -12.34 -8.59
CA GLY A 21 14.79 -11.57 -8.96
C GLY A 21 14.36 -11.79 -10.41
N ILE A 22 13.24 -11.16 -10.81
CA ILE A 22 12.78 -11.08 -12.20
C ILE A 22 13.08 -9.68 -12.74
N ILE A 23 13.81 -9.63 -13.87
CA ILE A 23 13.94 -8.40 -14.67
C ILE A 23 13.11 -8.58 -15.95
N ASN A 24 11.97 -7.90 -16.01
CA ASN A 24 11.15 -7.84 -17.21
C ASN A 24 11.57 -6.64 -18.06
N ASN A 25 12.30 -6.92 -19.14
CA ASN A 25 12.87 -5.92 -20.04
C ASN A 25 12.10 -5.85 -21.36
N GLY A 26 10.88 -5.33 -21.33
CA GLY A 26 10.01 -5.18 -22.51
C GLY A 26 9.21 -6.42 -22.90
N ALA A 27 9.19 -7.46 -22.08
CA ALA A 27 8.35 -8.64 -22.32
C ALA A 27 6.94 -8.46 -21.74
N GLN A 28 5.96 -9.09 -22.40
CA GLN A 28 4.65 -9.33 -21.83
C GLN A 28 4.63 -10.73 -21.22
N VAL A 29 4.66 -10.79 -19.89
CA VAL A 29 4.55 -12.07 -19.16
C VAL A 29 3.08 -12.34 -18.88
N VAL A 30 2.53 -13.39 -19.48
CA VAL A 30 1.12 -13.76 -19.35
C VAL A 30 1.01 -15.07 -18.58
N PHE A 31 0.10 -15.14 -17.61
CA PHE A 31 -0.27 -16.40 -16.98
C PHE A 31 -1.79 -16.52 -16.87
N SER A 32 -2.30 -17.74 -17.08
CA SER A 32 -3.72 -18.03 -17.25
C SER A 32 -4.30 -18.86 -16.10
N GLY A 33 -5.62 -18.79 -15.93
CA GLY A 33 -6.34 -19.49 -14.87
C GLY A 33 -5.92 -19.03 -13.47
N ALA A 34 -5.49 -19.98 -12.64
CA ALA A 34 -5.02 -19.75 -11.27
C ALA A 34 -3.49 -19.92 -11.14
N ALA A 35 -2.75 -19.74 -12.24
CA ALA A 35 -1.31 -19.85 -12.23
C ALA A 35 -0.66 -18.86 -11.26
N ARG A 36 0.47 -19.28 -10.68
CA ARG A 36 1.21 -18.52 -9.67
C ARG A 36 2.66 -18.34 -10.10
N ILE A 37 3.18 -17.13 -9.93
CA ILE A 37 4.61 -16.84 -9.97
C ILE A 37 5.05 -16.51 -8.55
N TYR A 38 6.14 -17.12 -8.09
CA TYR A 38 6.71 -16.86 -6.78
C TYR A 38 8.18 -16.48 -6.96
N VAL A 39 8.52 -15.23 -6.66
CA VAL A 39 9.87 -14.69 -6.70
C VAL A 39 10.43 -14.72 -5.28
N ALA A 40 11.08 -15.84 -4.95
CA ALA A 40 11.71 -16.07 -3.65
C ALA A 40 13.12 -15.44 -3.59
N GLY A 41 13.66 -15.31 -2.39
CA GLY A 41 15.05 -14.90 -2.17
C GLY A 41 15.20 -13.76 -1.17
N GLY A 42 14.16 -13.45 -0.39
CA GLY A 42 14.15 -12.30 0.52
C GLY A 42 14.52 -11.01 -0.21
N THR A 43 15.53 -10.29 0.30
CA THR A 43 16.01 -9.03 -0.30
C THR A 43 16.61 -9.16 -1.69
N ASN A 44 16.83 -10.38 -2.20
CA ASN A 44 17.26 -10.56 -3.58
C ASN A 44 16.10 -10.95 -4.51
N GLY A 45 14.90 -11.15 -3.94
CA GLY A 45 13.66 -11.59 -4.57
C GLY A 45 12.94 -10.53 -5.39
N ASP A 46 13.66 -9.58 -5.98
CA ASP A 46 13.08 -8.35 -6.55
C ASP A 46 12.33 -8.60 -7.86
N TYR A 47 11.32 -7.78 -8.14
CA TYR A 47 10.77 -7.60 -9.47
C TYR A 47 11.15 -6.22 -10.03
N LEU A 48 11.78 -6.20 -11.19
CA LEU A 48 12.07 -4.99 -11.96
C LEU A 48 11.37 -5.04 -13.31
N SER A 49 10.45 -4.10 -13.55
CA SER A 49 9.93 -3.81 -14.89
C SER A 49 10.68 -2.66 -15.53
N GLN A 50 11.09 -2.82 -16.79
CA GLN A 50 11.72 -1.76 -17.60
C GLN A 50 11.42 -1.95 -19.10
N ASN A 51 11.63 -0.89 -19.89
CA ASN A 51 11.43 -0.88 -21.34
C ASN A 51 10.07 -1.41 -21.80
N ASN A 52 9.00 -1.02 -21.09
CA ASN A 52 7.61 -1.45 -21.30
C ASN A 52 7.33 -2.92 -20.95
N GLY A 53 8.15 -3.51 -20.07
CA GLY A 53 7.83 -4.79 -19.43
C GLY A 53 6.47 -4.72 -18.75
N ILE A 54 5.69 -5.79 -18.83
CA ILE A 54 4.39 -5.89 -18.16
C ILE A 54 4.10 -7.32 -17.75
N ILE A 55 3.50 -7.47 -16.57
CA ILE A 55 2.89 -8.73 -16.12
C ILE A 55 1.38 -8.66 -16.32
N ASN A 56 0.81 -9.64 -17.02
CA ASN A 56 -0.60 -9.71 -17.39
C ASN A 56 -1.23 -11.01 -16.86
N PRO A 57 -1.66 -11.03 -15.59
CA PRO A 57 -2.36 -12.16 -15.00
C PRO A 57 -3.81 -12.29 -15.51
N SER A 58 -4.34 -13.51 -15.48
CA SER A 58 -5.78 -13.74 -15.37
C SER A 58 -6.32 -13.31 -14.00
N ALA A 59 -7.65 -13.18 -13.87
CA ALA A 59 -8.31 -12.72 -12.64
C ALA A 59 -7.86 -13.46 -11.36
N ASN A 60 -7.61 -14.77 -11.44
CA ASN A 60 -7.19 -15.61 -10.31
C ASN A 60 -5.67 -15.86 -10.26
N GLY A 61 -4.90 -15.21 -11.14
CA GLY A 61 -3.46 -15.33 -11.17
C GLY A 61 -2.81 -14.57 -10.01
N ILE A 62 -1.74 -15.13 -9.44
CA ILE A 62 -1.07 -14.55 -8.27
C ILE A 62 0.43 -14.43 -8.53
N LEU A 63 0.98 -13.24 -8.29
CA LEU A 63 2.40 -12.97 -8.26
C LEU A 63 2.80 -12.70 -6.81
N THR A 64 3.65 -13.55 -6.24
CA THR A 64 4.22 -13.36 -4.91
C THR A 64 5.68 -12.99 -5.03
N ILE A 65 6.10 -11.98 -4.28
CA ILE A 65 7.45 -11.40 -4.27
C ILE A 65 7.92 -11.38 -2.82
N GLU A 66 9.21 -11.62 -2.58
CA GLU A 66 9.86 -11.47 -1.27
C GLU A 66 10.84 -10.29 -1.18
N GLY A 67 11.15 -9.66 -2.32
CA GLY A 67 11.97 -8.46 -2.44
C GLY A 67 11.18 -7.24 -2.92
N ASP A 68 11.88 -6.26 -3.48
CA ASP A 68 11.27 -4.99 -3.89
C ASP A 68 10.47 -5.12 -5.20
N TRP A 69 9.40 -4.34 -5.30
CA TRP A 69 8.69 -4.09 -6.57
C TRP A 69 9.20 -2.80 -7.18
N THR A 70 9.83 -2.85 -8.35
CA THR A 70 10.32 -1.67 -9.08
C THR A 70 9.68 -1.55 -10.46
N ASN A 71 8.95 -0.47 -10.72
CA ASN A 71 8.41 -0.17 -12.04
C ASN A 71 9.13 1.02 -12.71
N ASN A 72 10.06 0.70 -13.60
CA ASN A 72 10.75 1.66 -14.48
C ASN A 72 10.24 1.60 -15.93
N SER A 73 9.11 0.93 -16.17
CA SER A 73 8.43 0.96 -17.46
C SER A 73 7.45 2.13 -17.50
N ALA A 74 7.24 2.73 -18.67
CA ALA A 74 6.28 3.83 -18.86
C ALA A 74 4.79 3.40 -18.73
N ASN A 75 4.54 2.15 -18.37
CA ASN A 75 3.22 1.57 -18.12
C ASN A 75 3.04 1.32 -16.60
N THR A 76 1.96 0.64 -16.22
CA THR A 76 1.65 0.34 -14.81
C THR A 76 2.48 -0.81 -14.22
N GLY A 77 3.39 -1.44 -14.96
CA GLY A 77 4.20 -2.60 -14.55
C GLY A 77 3.43 -3.92 -14.40
N PHE A 78 2.11 -3.84 -14.21
CA PHE A 78 1.15 -4.90 -13.97
C PHE A 78 -0.17 -4.57 -14.68
N ASN A 79 -0.91 -5.57 -15.18
CA ASN A 79 -2.27 -5.34 -15.67
C ASN A 79 -3.13 -4.86 -14.50
N SER A 80 -3.56 -3.61 -14.58
CA SER A 80 -4.25 -2.93 -13.50
C SER A 80 -5.64 -3.51 -13.18
N ASP A 81 -6.23 -4.37 -14.02
CA ASP A 81 -7.62 -4.80 -13.85
C ASP A 81 -7.81 -6.29 -13.56
N ASN A 82 -6.73 -7.03 -13.26
CA ASN A 82 -6.80 -8.46 -12.94
C ASN A 82 -5.68 -8.94 -12.00
N GLY A 83 -5.89 -10.09 -11.36
CA GLY A 83 -4.87 -10.82 -10.60
C GLY A 83 -4.51 -10.19 -9.26
N THR A 84 -3.52 -10.77 -8.58
CA THR A 84 -3.06 -10.31 -7.26
C THR A 84 -1.54 -10.23 -7.21
N VAL A 85 -1.03 -9.12 -6.69
CA VAL A 85 0.35 -9.02 -6.23
C VAL A 85 0.39 -9.22 -4.72
N VAL A 86 1.30 -10.05 -4.25
CA VAL A 86 1.54 -10.33 -2.83
C VAL A 86 2.98 -9.95 -2.50
N LEU A 87 3.15 -8.97 -1.61
CA LEU A 87 4.42 -8.65 -0.99
C LEU A 87 4.53 -9.47 0.29
N ASN A 88 5.43 -10.46 0.30
CA ASN A 88 5.53 -11.50 1.33
C ASN A 88 6.89 -11.55 2.05
N GLY A 89 7.82 -10.67 1.67
CA GLY A 89 9.16 -10.58 2.23
C GLY A 89 9.21 -10.05 3.66
N ALA A 90 10.41 -9.64 4.05
CA ALA A 90 10.62 -8.84 5.26
C ALA A 90 10.36 -7.37 4.93
N ASN A 91 11.39 -6.53 4.87
CA ASN A 91 11.20 -5.18 4.36
C ASN A 91 11.14 -5.24 2.83
N GLU A 92 10.10 -4.64 2.25
CA GLU A 92 9.90 -4.56 0.79
C GLU A 92 9.44 -3.15 0.43
N THR A 93 9.86 -2.70 -0.74
CA THR A 93 9.60 -1.36 -1.25
C THR A 93 8.86 -1.44 -2.58
N ILE A 94 7.81 -0.63 -2.72
CA ILE A 94 7.21 -0.30 -4.02
C ILE A 94 7.93 0.96 -4.52
N ASN A 95 8.69 0.80 -5.60
CA ASN A 95 9.62 1.81 -6.13
C ASN A 95 9.50 1.95 -7.66
N GLY A 96 10.30 2.84 -8.22
CA GLY A 96 10.52 3.00 -9.65
C GLY A 96 10.31 4.43 -10.12
N THR A 97 10.49 4.64 -11.42
CA THR A 97 10.25 5.94 -12.07
C THR A 97 8.81 6.14 -12.52
N SER A 98 7.96 5.11 -12.40
CA SER A 98 6.56 5.14 -12.86
C SER A 98 5.63 4.49 -11.86
N SER A 99 4.51 5.16 -11.57
CA SER A 99 3.50 4.67 -10.63
C SER A 99 2.98 3.30 -11.04
N THR A 100 2.72 2.46 -10.05
CA THR A 100 2.04 1.17 -10.26
C THR A 100 0.59 1.27 -9.82
N THR A 101 -0.31 0.75 -10.65
CA THR A 101 -1.70 0.51 -10.26
C THR A 101 -1.91 -0.99 -10.13
N PHE A 102 -2.03 -1.46 -8.90
CA PHE A 102 -2.35 -2.85 -8.60
C PHE A 102 -3.86 -3.06 -8.71
N TYR A 103 -4.28 -4.20 -9.24
CA TYR A 103 -5.68 -4.62 -9.11
C TYR A 103 -5.95 -5.05 -7.66
N ASN A 104 -5.43 -6.21 -7.27
CA ASN A 104 -5.32 -6.61 -5.86
C ASN A 104 -3.88 -6.51 -5.37
N LEU A 105 -3.68 -5.94 -4.19
CA LEU A 105 -2.41 -5.90 -3.48
C LEU A 105 -2.58 -6.51 -2.09
N THR A 106 -1.83 -7.57 -1.79
CA THR A 106 -1.79 -8.17 -0.45
C THR A 106 -0.43 -7.93 0.17
N LEU A 107 -0.45 -7.37 1.38
CA LEU A 107 0.73 -7.08 2.18
C LEU A 107 0.77 -8.08 3.34
N GLN A 108 1.80 -8.92 3.37
CA GLN A 108 1.96 -9.97 4.37
C GLN A 108 3.44 -10.27 4.63
N GLY A 109 3.71 -11.33 5.41
CA GLY A 109 5.06 -11.71 5.78
C GLY A 109 5.49 -11.00 7.06
N SER A 110 6.66 -10.36 7.02
CA SER A 110 7.22 -9.63 8.17
C SER A 110 7.69 -8.23 7.75
N GLY A 111 8.28 -7.46 8.66
CA GLY A 111 8.87 -6.17 8.36
C GLY A 111 7.87 -5.08 7.97
N ILE A 112 8.38 -4.02 7.34
CA ILE A 112 7.63 -2.86 6.88
C ILE A 112 7.58 -2.89 5.35
N LYS A 113 6.38 -2.73 4.79
CA LYS A 113 6.18 -2.50 3.36
C LYS A 113 6.16 -0.99 3.15
N THR A 114 6.96 -0.48 2.22
CA THR A 114 7.11 0.97 2.03
C THR A 114 6.78 1.34 0.59
N GLN A 115 6.09 2.44 0.34
CA GLN A 115 6.00 3.01 -1.02
C GLN A 115 6.96 4.19 -1.17
N ASN A 116 7.66 4.30 -2.30
CA ASN A 116 8.57 5.40 -2.63
C ASN A 116 8.08 6.26 -3.79
N LEU A 117 6.80 6.11 -4.14
CA LEU A 117 6.09 6.89 -5.13
C LEU A 117 4.59 6.75 -4.90
N ASN A 118 3.81 7.64 -5.51
CA ASN A 118 2.36 7.52 -5.50
C ASN A 118 1.94 6.17 -6.10
N THR A 119 1.07 5.45 -5.41
CA THR A 119 0.63 4.10 -5.77
C THR A 119 -0.89 4.05 -5.77
N SER A 120 -1.46 3.23 -6.66
CA SER A 120 -2.91 3.00 -6.71
C SER A 120 -3.24 1.52 -6.54
N VAL A 121 -4.36 1.22 -5.87
CA VAL A 121 -4.90 -0.14 -5.70
C VAL A 121 -6.39 -0.16 -5.98
N GLY A 122 -6.87 -1.19 -6.67
CA GLY A 122 -8.28 -1.42 -6.96
C GLY A 122 -8.61 -1.49 -8.44
N GLY A 123 -7.66 -1.09 -9.30
CA GLY A 123 -7.73 -1.11 -10.76
C GLY A 123 -8.07 0.21 -11.44
N VAL A 124 -8.19 0.19 -12.77
CA VAL A 124 -8.37 1.37 -13.63
C VAL A 124 -9.71 1.32 -14.34
N ALA A 125 -9.93 0.34 -15.20
CA ALA A 125 -11.21 0.16 -15.90
C ALA A 125 -12.20 -0.62 -15.04
N THR A 126 -11.71 -1.60 -14.29
CA THR A 126 -12.49 -2.39 -13.34
C THR A 126 -12.03 -2.04 -11.93
N THR A 127 -12.84 -1.27 -11.21
CA THR A 127 -12.48 -0.73 -9.90
C THR A 127 -13.08 -1.53 -8.76
N ASN A 128 -12.76 -2.82 -8.66
CA ASN A 128 -13.26 -3.69 -7.59
C ASN A 128 -12.16 -4.56 -6.96
N GLY A 129 -10.89 -4.33 -7.31
CA GLY A 129 -9.75 -4.95 -6.64
C GLY A 129 -9.58 -4.43 -5.21
N VAL A 130 -8.81 -5.12 -4.39
CA VAL A 130 -8.72 -4.88 -2.95
C VAL A 130 -7.27 -4.70 -2.50
N LEU A 131 -7.04 -3.72 -1.62
CA LEU A 131 -5.85 -3.67 -0.78
C LEU A 131 -6.08 -4.50 0.49
N SER A 132 -5.26 -5.52 0.72
CA SER A 132 -5.20 -6.27 1.97
C SER A 132 -3.94 -5.90 2.74
N VAL A 133 -4.08 -5.18 3.85
CA VAL A 133 -2.97 -4.76 4.73
C VAL A 133 -2.58 -5.86 5.73
N GLY A 134 -3.09 -7.09 5.54
CA GLY A 134 -2.68 -8.32 6.24
C GLY A 134 -2.22 -8.14 7.68
N ASN A 135 -0.96 -8.50 7.96
CA ASN A 135 -0.35 -8.51 9.29
C ASN A 135 0.85 -7.56 9.45
N VAL A 136 1.09 -6.67 8.49
CA VAL A 136 2.31 -5.85 8.39
C VAL A 136 2.01 -4.36 8.48
N ILE A 137 3.07 -3.55 8.62
CA ILE A 137 2.98 -2.10 8.52
C ILE A 137 3.12 -1.73 7.05
N TYR A 138 2.20 -0.92 6.52
CA TYR A 138 2.33 -0.27 5.21
C TYR A 138 2.68 1.20 5.41
N ASP A 139 3.96 1.55 5.27
CA ASP A 139 4.47 2.90 5.36
C ASP A 139 4.27 3.66 4.05
N LEU A 140 3.50 4.75 4.12
CA LEU A 140 3.24 5.60 2.97
C LEU A 140 4.43 6.48 2.59
N ASN A 141 5.40 6.67 3.50
CA ASN A 141 6.67 7.36 3.29
C ASN A 141 6.57 8.66 2.47
N SER A 142 5.64 9.52 2.85
CA SER A 142 5.39 10.81 2.20
C SER A 142 4.79 10.75 0.79
N PHE A 143 4.06 9.69 0.46
CA PHE A 143 3.38 9.53 -0.82
C PHE A 143 1.87 9.27 -0.69
N LEU A 144 1.17 9.52 -1.78
CA LEU A 144 -0.26 9.27 -1.92
C LEU A 144 -0.53 7.80 -2.28
N LEU A 145 -1.34 7.15 -1.46
CA LEU A 145 -2.01 5.89 -1.80
C LEU A 145 -3.43 6.19 -2.28
N THR A 146 -3.77 5.79 -3.50
CA THR A 146 -5.13 5.92 -4.05
C THR A 146 -5.84 4.57 -4.08
N ILE A 147 -7.00 4.47 -3.44
CA ILE A 147 -7.90 3.33 -3.52
C ILE A 147 -8.98 3.65 -4.53
N THR A 148 -9.00 2.90 -5.64
CA THR A 148 -9.95 3.13 -6.73
C THR A 148 -11.23 2.33 -6.59
N ASN A 149 -11.22 1.24 -5.80
CA ASN A 149 -12.42 0.48 -5.49
C ASN A 149 -13.36 1.29 -4.61
N PRO A 150 -14.55 1.67 -5.10
CA PRO A 150 -15.43 2.58 -4.37
C PRO A 150 -16.12 1.91 -3.18
N ALA A 151 -16.18 0.58 -3.12
CA ALA A 151 -16.91 -0.12 -2.07
C ALA A 151 -16.17 -0.07 -0.72
N PRO A 152 -16.89 -0.17 0.42
CA PRO A 152 -16.31 -0.30 1.76
C PRO A 152 -15.26 -1.41 1.93
N VAL A 153 -15.30 -2.44 1.06
CA VAL A 153 -14.37 -3.57 1.06
C VAL A 153 -13.07 -3.30 0.28
N GLY A 154 -12.91 -2.11 -0.31
CA GLY A 154 -11.71 -1.75 -1.08
C GLY A 154 -10.40 -1.80 -0.28
N ILE A 155 -10.49 -1.67 1.04
CA ILE A 155 -9.39 -1.95 1.97
C ILE A 155 -9.85 -3.01 2.98
N THR A 156 -8.99 -4.00 3.22
CA THR A 156 -9.11 -4.98 4.29
C THR A 156 -7.82 -5.00 5.10
N TYR A 157 -7.90 -5.40 6.36
CA TYR A 157 -6.73 -5.46 7.25
C TYR A 157 -6.93 -6.56 8.30
N GLY A 158 -5.82 -7.18 8.72
CA GLY A 158 -5.77 -8.09 9.86
C GLY A 158 -5.18 -7.37 11.07
N THR A 159 -4.01 -7.83 11.55
CA THR A 159 -3.26 -7.15 12.60
C THR A 159 -2.35 -6.03 12.08
N GLY A 160 -2.23 -5.89 10.76
CA GLY A 160 -1.45 -4.84 10.10
C GLY A 160 -2.16 -3.48 10.06
N TYR A 161 -1.44 -2.46 9.64
CA TYR A 161 -1.96 -1.09 9.54
C TYR A 161 -1.18 -0.22 8.56
N ILE A 162 -1.80 0.88 8.12
CA ILE A 162 -1.18 1.90 7.28
C ILE A 162 -0.53 2.95 8.19
N LEU A 163 0.77 3.18 8.01
CA LEU A 163 1.49 4.27 8.65
C LEU A 163 1.45 5.50 7.74
N SER A 164 0.63 6.47 8.14
CA SER A 164 0.46 7.76 7.46
C SER A 164 1.05 8.93 8.26
N GLU A 165 1.48 8.69 9.49
CA GLU A 165 1.86 9.76 10.41
C GLU A 165 3.13 10.48 9.95
N THR A 166 3.05 11.81 9.82
CA THR A 166 4.21 12.67 9.60
C THR A 166 4.09 13.98 10.38
N ASN A 167 5.24 14.60 10.69
CA ASN A 167 5.33 15.87 11.44
C ASN A 167 5.62 17.08 10.55
N VAL A 168 5.53 16.94 9.24
CA VAL A 168 5.75 18.05 8.28
C VAL A 168 4.52 18.94 8.17
N ALA A 169 4.67 20.24 7.89
CA ALA A 169 3.56 21.21 7.93
C ALA A 169 2.34 20.82 7.06
N VAL A 170 2.54 20.15 5.93
CA VAL A 170 1.51 19.52 5.10
C VAL A 170 1.85 18.03 4.99
N ASN A 171 0.96 17.13 5.39
CA ASN A 171 1.24 15.70 5.43
C ASN A 171 1.00 15.08 4.05
N PRO A 172 2.05 14.62 3.35
CA PRO A 172 1.90 14.02 2.03
C PRO A 172 1.60 12.51 2.06
N SER A 173 1.73 11.86 3.23
CA SER A 173 1.37 10.45 3.45
C SER A 173 -0.16 10.30 3.56
N ILE A 174 -0.84 10.29 2.42
CA ILE A 174 -2.30 10.36 2.34
C ILE A 174 -2.87 9.05 1.81
N VAL A 175 -3.99 8.60 2.40
CA VAL A 175 -4.87 7.62 1.76
C VAL A 175 -6.04 8.37 1.14
N LYS A 176 -6.13 8.36 -0.19
CA LYS A 176 -7.28 8.85 -0.94
C LYS A 176 -8.15 7.66 -1.35
N TRP A 177 -9.43 7.70 -1.01
CA TRP A 177 -10.40 6.69 -1.39
C TRP A 177 -11.44 7.28 -2.35
N ASN A 178 -11.46 6.78 -3.58
CA ASN A 178 -12.42 7.21 -4.61
C ASN A 178 -13.76 6.49 -4.40
N MET A 179 -14.59 6.99 -3.49
CA MET A 179 -15.80 6.29 -3.05
C MET A 179 -16.94 6.35 -4.08
N GLY A 180 -16.86 7.21 -5.10
CA GLY A 180 -17.88 7.30 -6.14
C GLY A 180 -19.28 7.46 -5.54
N VAL A 181 -20.24 6.63 -5.94
CA VAL A 181 -21.61 6.62 -5.36
C VAL A 181 -21.80 5.61 -4.22
N ALA A 182 -20.76 4.86 -3.85
CA ALA A 182 -20.87 3.83 -2.82
C ALA A 182 -21.12 4.47 -1.44
N THR A 183 -21.98 3.83 -0.66
CA THR A 183 -22.31 4.21 0.72
C THR A 183 -21.82 3.15 1.70
N GLY A 184 -21.81 3.50 2.98
CA GLY A 184 -21.42 2.60 4.07
C GLY A 184 -20.10 3.00 4.75
N ALA A 185 -19.65 2.13 5.64
CA ALA A 185 -18.51 2.36 6.52
C ALA A 185 -17.18 2.05 5.82
N HIS A 186 -16.49 3.09 5.38
CA HIS A 186 -15.16 2.99 4.78
C HIS A 186 -14.11 3.10 5.89
N VAL A 187 -13.40 2.00 6.15
CA VAL A 187 -12.43 1.92 7.24
C VAL A 187 -11.01 2.10 6.70
N PHE A 188 -10.35 3.16 7.13
CA PHE A 188 -8.94 3.44 6.87
C PHE A 188 -8.12 2.85 8.02
N PRO A 189 -7.39 1.74 7.82
CA PRO A 189 -6.76 0.99 8.91
C PRO A 189 -5.42 1.61 9.31
N PHE A 190 -5.44 2.83 9.83
CA PHE A 190 -4.22 3.50 10.27
C PHE A 190 -3.66 2.88 11.55
N GLY A 191 -2.38 3.13 11.82
CA GLY A 191 -1.72 2.72 13.05
C GLY A 191 -0.42 3.46 13.31
N VAL A 192 0.08 3.34 14.53
CA VAL A 192 1.37 3.89 14.99
C VAL A 192 1.99 2.91 15.96
N ALA A 193 3.32 2.78 15.99
CA ALA A 193 4.04 2.08 17.07
C ALA A 193 3.41 0.74 17.53
N GLY A 194 2.90 -0.08 16.61
CA GLY A 194 2.25 -1.37 16.90
C GLY A 194 0.76 -1.31 17.31
N THR A 195 0.17 -0.12 17.42
CA THR A 195 -1.22 0.11 17.81
C THR A 195 -2.07 0.53 16.60
N GLN A 196 -3.14 -0.22 16.33
CA GLN A 196 -4.13 0.14 15.31
C GLN A 196 -5.02 1.29 15.81
N ILE A 197 -5.23 2.28 14.95
CA ILE A 197 -6.09 3.45 15.18
C ILE A 197 -6.97 3.68 13.93
N PRO A 198 -7.87 2.74 13.61
CA PRO A 198 -8.66 2.83 12.39
C PRO A 198 -9.57 4.06 12.40
N PHE A 199 -9.63 4.76 11.28
CA PHE A 199 -10.60 5.81 11.04
C PHE A 199 -11.73 5.29 10.17
N THR A 200 -12.96 5.48 10.60
CA THR A 200 -14.14 5.06 9.83
C THR A 200 -14.87 6.28 9.31
N PHE A 201 -14.94 6.41 7.99
CA PHE A 201 -15.82 7.36 7.32
C PHE A 201 -17.12 6.64 6.91
N ASN A 202 -18.22 6.95 7.59
CA ASN A 202 -19.52 6.40 7.23
C ASN A 202 -20.23 7.30 6.23
N LYS A 203 -20.19 6.93 4.94
CA LYS A 203 -20.83 7.68 3.87
C LYS A 203 -22.32 7.34 3.83
N THR A 204 -23.17 8.30 4.16
CA THR A 204 -24.62 8.07 4.26
C THR A 204 -25.36 8.40 2.98
N THR A 205 -24.86 9.38 2.21
CA THR A 205 -25.45 9.81 0.95
C THR A 205 -24.64 9.34 -0.25
N ALA A 206 -25.33 8.77 -1.25
CA ALA A 206 -24.75 8.43 -2.54
C ALA A 206 -24.48 9.72 -3.33
N GLY A 207 -23.22 10.15 -3.39
CA GLY A 207 -22.76 11.29 -4.17
C GLY A 207 -21.30 11.12 -4.55
N ILE A 208 -20.91 11.57 -5.74
CA ILE A 208 -19.55 11.38 -6.26
C ILE A 208 -18.58 12.23 -5.44
N SER A 209 -17.88 11.57 -4.52
CA SER A 209 -16.89 12.20 -3.66
C SER A 209 -15.75 11.23 -3.39
N ASP A 210 -14.56 11.79 -3.35
CA ASP A 210 -13.36 11.13 -2.87
C ASP A 210 -13.07 11.66 -1.47
N ILE A 211 -12.54 10.80 -0.60
CA ILE A 211 -12.13 11.20 0.75
C ILE A 211 -10.63 10.97 0.88
N SER A 212 -9.90 12.04 1.20
CA SER A 212 -8.47 11.97 1.54
C SER A 212 -8.30 12.06 3.03
N VAL A 213 -7.54 11.13 3.62
CA VAL A 213 -7.27 11.06 5.06
C VAL A 213 -5.78 10.88 5.30
N SER A 214 -5.25 11.62 6.27
CA SER A 214 -3.92 11.36 6.84
C SER A 214 -3.92 11.53 8.36
N THR A 215 -2.90 10.98 9.02
CA THR A 215 -2.70 11.06 10.47
C THR A 215 -1.53 11.97 10.83
N ARG A 216 -1.54 12.58 12.01
CA ARG A 216 -0.42 13.39 12.52
C ARG A 216 -0.19 13.12 14.01
N ALA A 217 1.06 13.19 14.45
CA ALA A 217 1.38 13.23 15.86
C ALA A 217 0.98 14.59 16.43
N THR A 218 0.52 14.58 17.67
CA THR A 218 0.24 15.78 18.46
C THR A 218 1.32 15.95 19.51
N ALA A 219 1.61 17.20 19.88
CA ALA A 219 2.61 17.51 20.90
C ALA A 219 1.98 17.92 22.25
N ALA A 220 0.68 18.25 22.32
CA ALA A 220 0.03 18.71 23.57
C ALA A 220 -1.50 18.95 23.53
N SER A 221 -2.23 18.71 22.42
CA SER A 221 -3.67 19.08 22.35
C SER A 221 -4.53 18.14 21.50
N ASP A 222 -5.61 17.66 22.13
CA ASP A 222 -6.44 16.54 21.67
C ASP A 222 -7.38 16.87 20.50
N ASN A 223 -7.50 15.91 19.57
CA ASN A 223 -8.68 15.62 18.73
C ASN A 223 -9.44 16.80 18.06
N ALA A 224 -8.72 17.72 17.42
CA ALA A 224 -9.32 18.69 16.50
C ALA A 224 -8.84 18.44 15.05
N PRO A 225 -9.68 18.61 14.01
CA PRO A 225 -9.22 18.73 12.62
C PRO A 225 -8.16 19.82 12.49
N TRP A 226 -7.14 19.59 11.66
CA TRP A 226 -6.05 20.55 11.51
C TRP A 226 -6.56 21.86 10.90
N ALA A 227 -6.53 22.94 11.70
CA ALA A 227 -6.96 24.27 11.29
C ALA A 227 -6.14 24.75 10.07
N GLY A 228 -6.81 24.96 8.94
CA GLY A 228 -6.20 25.43 7.69
C GLY A 228 -5.61 24.34 6.79
N GLY A 229 -5.68 23.06 7.17
CA GLY A 229 -5.32 21.91 6.33
C GLY A 229 -6.54 21.10 5.94
N SER A 230 -7.43 20.86 6.90
CA SER A 230 -8.74 20.27 6.64
C SER A 230 -9.76 21.34 6.22
N ASN A 231 -10.59 21.02 5.25
CA ASN A 231 -11.74 21.85 4.84
C ASN A 231 -13.06 21.37 5.48
N VAL A 232 -13.00 20.38 6.38
CA VAL A 232 -14.12 20.00 7.25
C VAL A 232 -14.12 20.87 8.51
N GLY A 233 -15.32 21.17 9.03
CA GLY A 233 -15.46 21.89 10.30
C GLY A 233 -14.83 21.13 11.47
N ALA A 234 -14.45 21.85 12.52
CA ALA A 234 -13.90 21.22 13.73
C ALA A 234 -14.84 20.13 14.25
N VAL A 235 -14.31 18.93 14.52
CA VAL A 235 -15.07 17.82 15.12
C VAL A 235 -15.36 18.19 16.57
N SER A 236 -16.58 18.62 16.84
CA SER A 236 -17.03 19.02 18.18
C SER A 236 -17.52 17.84 19.04
N PHE A 237 -17.67 16.66 18.43
CA PHE A 237 -18.19 15.46 19.07
C PHE A 237 -17.63 14.19 18.42
N PHE A 238 -17.07 13.28 19.23
CA PHE A 238 -16.66 11.93 18.80
C PHE A 238 -17.64 10.91 19.38
N TYR A 239 -18.22 10.04 18.55
CA TYR A 239 -19.15 9.01 19.01
C TYR A 239 -18.38 7.80 19.56
N CYS A 240 -18.33 7.66 20.89
CA CYS A 240 -17.67 6.54 21.58
C CYS A 240 -18.71 5.65 22.30
N PRO A 241 -19.45 4.76 21.60
CA PRO A 241 -20.57 4.01 22.18
C PRO A 241 -20.16 3.09 23.33
N ASN A 242 -18.90 2.63 23.34
CA ASN A 242 -18.38 1.69 24.33
C ASN A 242 -18.03 2.34 25.69
N ASN A 243 -17.99 3.67 25.77
CA ASN A 243 -17.58 4.38 26.98
C ASN A 243 -18.75 5.02 27.73
N GLY A 244 -20.00 4.78 27.32
CA GLY A 244 -21.20 5.22 28.06
C GLY A 244 -21.32 6.74 28.27
N MET A 245 -20.46 7.54 27.64
CA MET A 245 -20.42 9.00 27.80
C MET A 245 -21.28 9.65 26.71
N GLY A 246 -22.41 10.23 27.11
CA GLY A 246 -23.31 11.00 26.23
C GLY A 246 -22.85 12.42 25.91
N GLY A 247 -21.54 12.70 25.95
CA GLY A 247 -20.97 14.04 25.77
C GLY A 247 -19.45 14.02 25.50
N ASN A 248 -18.93 15.15 24.99
CA ASN A 248 -17.52 15.35 24.64
C ASN A 248 -16.62 15.54 25.88
N PRO A 249 -16.17 14.42 26.49
CA PRO A 249 -14.72 14.24 26.63
C PRO A 249 -14.24 12.82 26.31
N CYS A 250 -15.06 11.96 25.68
CA CYS A 250 -14.58 10.62 25.31
C CYS A 250 -13.41 10.65 24.32
N ALA A 251 -13.23 11.76 23.60
CA ALA A 251 -12.08 11.97 22.72
C ALA A 251 -10.75 11.83 23.51
N VAL A 252 -10.67 12.38 24.72
CA VAL A 252 -9.42 12.47 25.50
C VAL A 252 -8.92 11.11 26.00
N ASN A 253 -9.84 10.19 26.30
CA ASN A 253 -9.53 8.91 26.97
C ASN A 253 -9.70 7.69 26.06
N SER A 254 -10.31 7.84 24.88
CA SER A 254 -10.79 6.72 24.05
C SER A 254 -10.25 6.74 22.62
N VAL A 255 -9.67 7.84 22.17
CA VAL A 255 -8.96 7.93 20.89
C VAL A 255 -7.54 8.40 21.16
N VAL A 256 -6.59 7.70 20.55
CA VAL A 256 -5.18 8.06 20.62
C VAL A 256 -5.02 9.40 19.92
N ASP A 257 -4.77 10.42 20.73
CA ASP A 257 -4.18 11.73 20.47
C ASP A 257 -3.60 11.91 19.04
N ARG A 258 -4.47 12.18 18.04
CA ARG A 258 -4.07 12.43 16.65
C ARG A 258 -5.04 13.32 15.89
N TRP A 259 -4.47 14.24 15.12
CA TRP A 259 -5.25 15.09 14.21
C TRP A 259 -5.42 14.36 12.87
N TRP A 260 -6.64 14.41 12.34
CA TRP A 260 -6.99 13.89 11.02
C TRP A 260 -6.99 15.04 10.03
N ASP A 261 -6.30 14.89 8.89
CA ASP A 261 -6.51 15.78 7.76
C ASP A 261 -7.54 15.17 6.81
N ILE A 262 -8.76 15.71 6.80
CA ILE A 262 -9.86 15.20 5.98
C ILE A 262 -10.21 16.24 4.92
N THR A 263 -10.07 15.85 3.65
CA THR A 263 -10.45 16.67 2.50
C THR A 263 -11.37 15.87 1.58
N PRO A 264 -12.69 16.16 1.55
CA PRO A 264 -13.59 15.63 0.54
C PRO A 264 -13.50 16.48 -0.73
N SER A 265 -13.67 15.85 -1.91
CA SER A 265 -13.66 16.54 -3.20
C SER A 265 -14.95 17.33 -3.50
N ALA A 266 -16.00 17.12 -2.71
CA ALA A 266 -17.30 17.80 -2.78
C ALA A 266 -17.96 17.80 -1.38
N ALA A 267 -19.07 18.51 -1.21
CA ALA A 267 -19.84 18.44 0.04
C ALA A 267 -20.29 16.99 0.32
N VAL A 268 -20.05 16.50 1.53
CA VAL A 268 -20.39 15.14 1.96
C VAL A 268 -21.19 15.19 3.26
N THR A 269 -22.11 14.23 3.41
CA THR A 269 -22.94 13.99 4.60
C THR A 269 -22.87 12.54 5.00
#